data_AF-A0A7C9PMJ8-F1
#
_entry.id   AF-A0A7C9PMJ8-F1
#
_cell.length_a   1.000
_cell.length_b   1.000
_cell.length_c   1.000
_cell.angle_alpha   90.00
_cell.angle_beta   90.00
_cell.angle_gamma   90.00
#
_symmetry.space_group_name_H-M   'P 1'
#
loop_
_entity.id
_entity.type
_entity.pdbx_description
1 polymer ?
#
loop_
_entity_poly.entity_id
_entity_poly.type
_entity_poly.pdbx_seq_one_letter_code
_entity_poly.pdbx_strand_id
1 'polypeptide(L)'
;MTVLSRLQRARRILAMLAAASAFAIAAVGGLAPPAPPTEDAILRAYSLAHAQEVAVADSATGTVVRRDGYTASPGYETLKEGGTNYDWANLILLYGGWPRSDVNVTVLLRWMRQENGPPNWWNRNNPLNNGYGSGGNAGTGSYPNLMVAAQKVAENLKRLGAFHPIVAALVASSSTSDIEHAIWASPWAASHYANGTHWAYFPVPIVKAPASAWG
;
A
#
# COMPACT_ATOMS: atom_id res chain seq x y z
N MET A 1 55.31 63.36 2.73
CA MET A 1 55.56 61.90 2.61
C MET A 1 54.40 61.11 3.25
N THR A 2 53.15 61.31 2.79
CA THR A 2 52.00 61.11 3.71
C THR A 2 50.67 60.60 3.10
N VAL A 3 50.53 60.52 1.77
CA VAL A 3 49.26 60.10 1.13
C VAL A 3 49.36 58.75 0.41
N LEU A 4 50.45 58.53 -0.34
CA LEU A 4 50.70 57.26 -1.05
C LEU A 4 50.85 56.05 -0.12
N SER A 5 51.50 56.22 1.04
CA SER A 5 51.65 55.16 2.04
C SER A 5 50.33 54.77 2.71
N ARG A 6 49.41 55.73 2.89
CA ARG A 6 48.07 55.48 3.46
C ARG A 6 47.18 54.71 2.47
N LEU A 7 47.24 55.04 1.19
CA LEU A 7 46.51 54.33 0.12
C LEU A 7 47.00 52.90 -0.07
N GLN A 8 48.31 52.65 -0.01
CA GLN A 8 48.86 51.29 -0.04
C GLN A 8 48.45 50.47 1.19
N ARG A 9 48.40 51.08 2.37
CA ARG A 9 47.95 50.42 3.61
C ARG A 9 46.46 50.07 3.56
N ALA A 10 45.62 50.99 3.06
CA ALA A 10 44.19 50.76 2.87
C ALA A 10 43.91 49.63 1.87
N ARG A 11 44.63 49.58 0.74
CA ARG A 11 44.52 48.49 -0.25
C ARG A 11 44.91 47.12 0.32
N ARG A 12 45.96 47.06 1.15
CA ARG A 12 46.38 45.81 1.82
C ARG A 12 45.33 45.32 2.82
N ILE A 13 44.72 46.23 3.59
CA ILE A 13 43.65 45.87 4.55
C ILE A 13 42.41 45.35 3.82
N LEU A 14 41.98 46.03 2.74
CA LEU A 14 40.86 45.58 1.90
C LEU A 14 41.11 44.22 1.26
N ALA A 15 42.32 43.96 0.76
CA ALA A 15 42.69 42.67 0.19
C ALA A 15 42.66 41.54 1.24
N MET A 16 43.13 41.80 2.47
CA MET A 16 43.07 40.83 3.56
C MET A 16 41.62 40.54 4.00
N LEU A 17 40.77 41.55 4.07
CA LEU A 17 39.34 41.37 4.40
C LEU A 17 38.58 40.61 3.31
N ALA A 18 38.89 40.87 2.04
CA ALA A 18 38.30 40.15 0.91
C ALA A 18 38.73 38.66 0.92
N ALA A 19 40.01 38.39 1.18
CA ALA A 19 40.52 37.02 1.29
C ALA A 19 39.89 36.27 2.48
N ALA A 20 39.76 36.91 3.64
CA ALA A 20 39.11 36.32 4.81
C ALA A 20 37.61 36.03 4.55
N SER A 21 36.91 36.94 3.88
CA SER A 21 35.50 36.75 3.51
C SER A 21 35.32 35.61 2.50
N ALA A 22 36.19 35.52 1.49
CA ALA A 22 36.16 34.43 0.52
C ALA A 22 36.45 33.07 1.18
N PHE A 23 37.39 33.03 2.13
CA PHE A 23 37.68 31.83 2.90
C PHE A 23 36.52 31.41 3.81
N ALA A 24 35.85 32.36 4.46
CA ALA A 24 34.69 32.09 5.29
C ALA A 24 33.51 31.50 4.47
N ILE A 25 33.25 32.02 3.27
CA ILE A 25 32.21 31.50 2.37
C ILE A 25 32.56 30.09 1.88
N ALA A 26 33.83 29.86 1.51
CA ALA A 26 34.29 28.53 1.10
C ALA A 26 34.21 27.50 2.26
N ALA A 27 34.53 27.92 3.48
CA ALA A 27 34.44 27.06 4.67
C ALA A 27 33.00 26.66 4.99
N VAL A 28 32.04 27.57 4.79
CA VAL A 28 30.60 27.26 4.96
C VAL A 28 30.09 26.31 3.86
N GLY A 29 30.57 26.46 2.62
CA GLY A 29 30.19 25.59 1.51
C GLY A 29 30.77 24.17 1.55
N GLY A 30 31.87 23.96 2.31
CA GLY A 30 32.52 22.64 2.44
C GLY A 30 31.95 21.75 3.54
N LEU A 31 31.14 22.30 4.46
CA LEU A 31 30.46 21.56 5.51
C LEU A 31 29.15 20.99 4.95
N ALA A 32 29.25 19.91 4.20
CA ALA A 32 28.07 19.13 3.83
C ALA A 32 27.37 18.68 5.13
N PRO A 33 26.04 18.89 5.27
CA PRO A 33 25.31 18.35 6.40
C PRO A 33 25.49 16.83 6.43
N PRO A 34 25.56 16.21 7.63
CA PRO A 34 25.67 14.78 7.73
C PRO A 34 24.52 14.12 6.97
N ALA A 35 24.81 12.99 6.33
CA ALA A 35 23.79 12.23 5.63
C ALA A 35 22.62 11.92 6.59
N PRO A 36 21.36 11.97 6.11
CA PRO A 36 20.22 11.60 6.93
C PRO A 36 20.38 10.16 7.45
N PRO A 37 19.88 9.84 8.65
CA PRO A 37 19.96 8.50 9.19
C PRO A 37 19.24 7.51 8.29
N THR A 38 19.84 6.33 8.10
CA THR A 38 19.24 5.20 7.38
C THR A 38 18.02 4.65 8.12
N GLU A 39 17.13 3.94 7.43
CA GLU A 39 15.96 3.29 8.04
C GLU A 39 16.36 2.37 9.21
N ASP A 40 17.43 1.57 9.04
CA ASP A 40 17.97 0.73 10.10
C ASP A 40 18.46 1.53 11.32
N ALA A 41 19.01 2.72 11.10
CA ALA A 41 19.45 3.59 12.20
C ALA A 41 18.24 4.18 12.94
N ILE A 42 17.18 4.55 12.23
CA ILE A 42 15.93 5.05 12.80
C ILE A 42 15.25 3.96 13.64
N LEU A 43 15.12 2.75 13.09
CA LEU A 43 14.52 1.60 13.78
C LEU A 43 15.29 1.20 15.04
N ARG A 44 16.63 1.19 14.98
CA ARG A 44 17.48 0.92 16.15
C ARG A 44 17.30 1.99 17.22
N ALA A 45 17.30 3.27 16.85
CA ALA A 45 17.12 4.37 17.79
C ALA A 45 15.74 4.31 18.47
N TYR A 46 14.68 4.04 17.70
CA TYR A 46 13.33 3.84 18.24
C TYR A 46 13.26 2.65 19.21
N SER A 47 13.84 1.52 18.82
CA SER A 47 13.85 0.30 19.66
C SER A 47 14.57 0.52 20.98
N LEU A 48 15.68 1.25 20.98
CA LEU A 48 16.41 1.61 22.20
C LEU A 48 15.63 2.60 23.07
N ALA A 49 15.01 3.62 22.47
CA ALA A 49 14.25 4.64 23.17
C ALA A 49 12.96 4.08 23.82
N HIS A 50 12.41 3.01 23.26
CA HIS A 50 11.18 2.35 23.73
C HIS A 50 11.43 0.95 24.27
N ALA A 51 12.68 0.61 24.59
CA ALA A 51 13.01 -0.65 25.22
C ALA A 51 12.32 -0.73 26.59
N GLN A 52 11.71 -1.87 26.88
CA GLN A 52 11.17 -2.18 28.20
C GLN A 52 12.16 -3.09 28.92
N GLU A 53 12.54 -2.71 30.13
CA GLU A 53 13.36 -3.55 31.00
C GLU A 53 12.46 -4.41 31.90
N VAL A 54 12.76 -5.70 31.93
CA VAL A 54 12.12 -6.66 32.84
C VAL A 54 13.22 -7.24 33.72
N ALA A 55 13.16 -6.97 35.02
CA ALA A 55 14.02 -7.62 35.99
C ALA A 55 13.48 -9.02 36.29
N VAL A 56 14.31 -10.04 36.09
CA VAL A 56 13.97 -11.44 36.36
C VAL A 56 14.77 -11.90 37.57
N ALA A 57 14.15 -12.59 38.52
CA ALA A 57 14.84 -13.12 39.69
C ALA A 57 15.87 -14.19 39.29
N ASP A 58 17.00 -14.27 40.00
CA ASP A 58 18.08 -15.23 39.73
C ASP A 58 17.62 -16.71 39.80
N SER A 59 16.48 -16.98 40.45
CA SER A 59 15.87 -18.31 40.54
C SER A 59 14.95 -18.66 39.36
N ALA A 60 14.80 -17.78 38.37
CA ALA A 60 13.96 -18.05 37.22
C ALA A 60 14.63 -19.03 36.26
N THR A 61 14.07 -20.24 36.17
CA THR A 61 14.43 -21.19 35.12
C THR A 61 13.95 -20.66 33.76
N GLY A 62 14.88 -20.19 32.93
CA GLY A 62 14.58 -19.72 31.58
C GLY A 62 13.97 -20.83 30.73
N THR A 63 12.67 -20.77 30.49
CA THR A 63 12.01 -21.65 29.52
C THR A 63 12.14 -20.98 28.16
N VAL A 64 12.82 -21.62 27.22
CA VAL A 64 12.88 -21.14 25.83
C VAL A 64 11.52 -21.36 25.19
N VAL A 65 10.63 -20.38 25.33
CA VAL A 65 9.39 -20.33 24.55
C VAL A 65 9.76 -19.81 23.17
N ARG A 66 9.85 -20.72 22.20
CA ARG A 66 9.95 -20.33 20.79
C ARG A 66 8.65 -19.63 20.44
N ARG A 67 8.68 -18.30 20.33
CA ARG A 67 7.57 -17.58 19.70
C ARG A 67 7.49 -18.04 18.25
N ASP A 68 6.28 -18.38 17.82
CA ASP A 68 6.04 -18.64 16.41
C ASP A 68 6.51 -17.43 15.60
N GLY A 69 7.14 -17.68 14.45
CA GLY A 69 7.58 -16.62 13.56
C GLY A 69 6.37 -15.80 13.13
N TYR A 70 6.34 -14.52 13.46
CA TYR A 70 5.35 -13.59 12.94
C TYR A 70 5.96 -12.88 11.73
N THR A 71 5.35 -13.06 10.57
CA THR A 71 5.65 -12.23 9.39
C THR A 71 4.59 -11.13 9.32
N ALA A 72 5.01 -9.89 9.15
CA ALA A 72 4.07 -8.81 8.85
C ALA A 72 3.29 -9.17 7.58
N SER A 73 1.98 -9.21 7.66
CA SER A 73 1.16 -9.44 6.47
C SER A 73 1.37 -8.27 5.49
N PRO A 74 1.51 -8.52 4.18
CA PRO A 74 1.83 -7.47 3.19
C PRO A 74 0.95 -6.23 3.33
N GLY A 75 1.55 -5.04 3.30
CA GLY A 75 0.85 -3.76 3.32
C GLY A 75 0.44 -3.29 1.92
N TYR A 76 -0.11 -2.07 1.82
CA TYR A 76 -0.55 -1.49 0.54
C TYR A 76 0.57 -1.43 -0.50
N GLU A 77 1.75 -0.93 -0.13
CA GLU A 77 2.89 -0.81 -1.07
C GLU A 77 3.42 -2.17 -1.51
N THR A 78 3.57 -3.13 -0.60
CA THR A 78 4.02 -4.50 -0.95
C THR A 78 3.07 -5.18 -1.93
N LEU A 79 1.75 -5.01 -1.75
CA LEU A 79 0.75 -5.56 -2.67
C LEU A 79 0.78 -4.83 -4.03
N LYS A 80 0.95 -3.51 -4.03
CA LYS A 80 1.12 -2.72 -5.25
C LYS A 80 2.36 -3.16 -6.06
N GLU A 81 3.48 -3.39 -5.39
CA GLU A 81 4.72 -3.88 -6.01
C GLU A 81 4.56 -5.28 -6.61
N GLY A 82 3.84 -6.16 -5.92
CA GLY A 82 3.43 -7.47 -6.42
C GLY A 82 2.68 -7.35 -7.76
N GLY A 83 1.67 -6.47 -7.78
CA GLY A 83 1.04 -5.96 -9.00
C GLY A 83 0.15 -6.98 -9.73
N THR A 84 -0.24 -8.07 -9.07
CA THR A 84 -1.08 -9.12 -9.64
C THR A 84 -2.56 -8.95 -9.29
N ASN A 85 -3.45 -9.70 -9.96
CA ASN A 85 -4.84 -9.84 -9.56
C ASN A 85 -5.00 -10.41 -8.14
N TYR A 86 -4.09 -11.29 -7.72
CA TYR A 86 -4.05 -11.81 -6.35
C TYR A 86 -3.77 -10.68 -5.34
N ASP A 87 -2.78 -9.83 -5.63
CA ASP A 87 -2.45 -8.69 -4.78
C ASP A 87 -3.60 -7.68 -4.73
N TRP A 88 -4.26 -7.47 -5.87
CA TRP A 88 -5.43 -6.60 -5.97
C TRP A 88 -6.62 -7.12 -5.15
N ALA A 89 -6.90 -8.42 -5.19
CA ALA A 89 -7.92 -9.03 -4.34
C ALA A 89 -7.58 -8.83 -2.84
N ASN A 90 -6.32 -9.00 -2.47
CA ASN A 90 -5.85 -8.72 -1.11
C ASN A 90 -5.98 -7.25 -0.72
N LEU A 91 -5.78 -6.30 -1.65
CA LEU A 91 -6.02 -4.88 -1.41
C LEU A 91 -7.47 -4.57 -1.09
N ILE A 92 -8.44 -5.19 -1.79
CA ILE A 92 -9.87 -5.02 -1.46
C ILE A 92 -10.13 -5.47 -0.02
N LEU A 93 -9.64 -6.65 0.36
CA LEU A 93 -9.84 -7.18 1.71
C LEU A 93 -9.16 -6.28 2.76
N LEU A 94 -7.98 -5.73 2.44
CA LEU A 94 -7.25 -4.81 3.29
C LEU A 94 -7.99 -3.47 3.48
N TYR A 95 -8.45 -2.82 2.40
CA TYR A 95 -9.34 -1.63 2.49
C TYR A 95 -10.67 -1.94 3.17
N GLY A 96 -11.16 -3.16 3.00
CA GLY A 96 -12.33 -3.71 3.65
C GLY A 96 -12.15 -3.92 5.15
N GLY A 97 -10.93 -4.05 5.64
CA GLY A 97 -10.67 -4.51 7.01
C GLY A 97 -11.22 -5.93 7.24
N TRP A 98 -11.24 -6.75 6.20
CA TRP A 98 -11.74 -8.12 6.23
C TRP A 98 -10.58 -9.13 6.25
N PRO A 99 -10.79 -10.35 6.76
CA PRO A 99 -9.76 -11.37 6.74
C PRO A 99 -9.25 -11.64 5.32
N ARG A 100 -7.92 -11.75 5.19
CA ARG A 100 -7.23 -12.15 3.95
C ARG A 100 -7.03 -13.67 3.91
N SER A 101 -8.11 -14.41 4.09
CA SER A 101 -8.10 -15.87 4.01
C SER A 101 -8.04 -16.34 2.54
N ASP A 102 -7.50 -17.53 2.31
CA ASP A 102 -7.43 -18.14 0.97
C ASP A 102 -8.81 -18.23 0.32
N VAL A 103 -9.84 -18.48 1.13
CA VAL A 103 -11.24 -18.56 0.68
C VAL A 103 -11.73 -17.21 0.16
N ASN A 104 -11.53 -16.14 0.92
CA ASN A 104 -11.93 -14.78 0.51
C ASN A 104 -11.20 -14.34 -0.76
N VAL A 105 -9.87 -14.57 -0.81
CA VAL A 105 -9.06 -14.22 -1.98
C VAL A 105 -9.49 -15.02 -3.20
N THR A 106 -9.75 -16.32 -3.03
CA THR A 106 -10.25 -17.19 -4.10
C THR A 106 -11.56 -16.69 -4.69
N VAL A 107 -12.53 -16.31 -3.85
CA VAL A 107 -13.83 -15.82 -4.34
C VAL A 107 -13.68 -14.50 -5.06
N LEU A 108 -12.88 -13.56 -4.55
CA LEU A 108 -12.63 -12.28 -5.23
C LEU A 108 -11.95 -12.47 -6.60
N LEU A 109 -10.99 -13.40 -6.71
CA LEU A 109 -10.38 -13.75 -8.00
C LEU A 109 -11.39 -14.36 -8.97
N ARG A 110 -12.25 -15.25 -8.49
CA ARG A 110 -13.30 -15.87 -9.33
C ARG A 110 -14.31 -14.84 -9.80
N TRP A 111 -14.72 -13.92 -8.91
CA TRP A 111 -15.62 -12.82 -9.23
C TRP A 111 -14.99 -11.88 -10.27
N MET A 112 -13.72 -11.49 -10.07
CA MET A 112 -12.97 -10.69 -11.04
C MET A 112 -12.99 -11.31 -12.43
N ARG A 113 -12.70 -12.60 -12.52
CA ARG A 113 -12.73 -13.32 -13.79
C ARG A 113 -14.11 -13.25 -14.48
N GLN A 114 -15.21 -13.23 -13.71
CA GLN A 114 -16.55 -13.12 -14.31
C GLN A 114 -16.79 -11.75 -14.95
N GLU A 115 -16.22 -10.70 -14.37
CA GLU A 115 -16.43 -9.32 -14.82
C GLU A 115 -15.43 -8.91 -15.90
N ASN A 116 -14.18 -9.33 -15.76
CA ASN A 116 -13.12 -9.12 -16.76
C ASN A 116 -12.26 -10.37 -16.89
N GLY A 117 -11.92 -10.75 -18.12
CA GLY A 117 -11.08 -11.92 -18.38
C GLY A 117 -9.69 -11.80 -17.74
N PRO A 118 -9.03 -12.92 -17.35
CA PRO A 118 -7.71 -12.88 -16.71
C PRO A 118 -6.62 -12.13 -17.50
N PRO A 119 -6.56 -12.20 -18.85
CA PRO A 119 -5.51 -11.50 -19.61
C PRO A 119 -5.59 -9.97 -19.59
N ASN A 120 -6.73 -9.40 -19.22
CA ASN A 120 -6.98 -7.96 -19.22
C ASN A 120 -7.77 -7.52 -18.00
N TRP A 121 -7.58 -8.21 -16.87
CA TRP A 121 -8.39 -8.03 -15.67
C TRP A 121 -8.39 -6.57 -15.21
N TRP A 122 -7.28 -5.83 -15.37
CA TRP A 122 -7.12 -4.41 -15.01
C TRP A 122 -7.84 -3.41 -15.94
N ASN A 123 -8.66 -3.86 -16.88
CA ASN A 123 -9.33 -3.00 -17.85
C ASN A 123 -10.08 -1.83 -17.18
N ARG A 124 -9.88 -0.61 -17.71
CA ARG A 124 -10.43 0.66 -17.18
C ARG A 124 -10.12 0.93 -15.70
N ASN A 125 -9.16 0.21 -15.12
CA ASN A 125 -8.98 0.09 -13.68
C ASN A 125 -10.31 -0.24 -12.97
N ASN A 126 -11.20 -0.99 -13.61
CA ASN A 126 -12.49 -1.39 -13.05
C ASN A 126 -12.70 -2.91 -13.22
N PRO A 127 -11.84 -3.72 -12.56
CA PRO A 127 -11.72 -5.15 -12.81
C PRO A 127 -12.91 -5.98 -12.31
N LEU A 128 -13.73 -5.44 -11.39
CA LEU A 128 -14.98 -6.05 -10.91
C LEU A 128 -16.22 -5.35 -11.47
N ASN A 129 -16.04 -4.54 -12.51
CA ASN A 129 -17.11 -3.73 -13.10
C ASN A 129 -17.81 -2.81 -12.07
N ASN A 130 -17.20 -2.59 -10.90
CA ASN A 130 -17.59 -1.64 -9.88
C ASN A 130 -17.56 -0.19 -10.43
N GLY A 131 -18.62 0.23 -11.12
CA GLY A 131 -18.72 1.58 -11.70
C GLY A 131 -19.27 2.63 -10.73
N TYR A 132 -19.66 2.23 -9.52
CA TYR A 132 -20.40 3.12 -8.62
C TYR A 132 -19.50 4.27 -8.14
N GLY A 133 -19.92 5.50 -8.45
CA GLY A 133 -19.18 6.73 -8.13
C GLY A 133 -18.08 7.11 -9.12
N SER A 134 -18.00 6.47 -10.30
CA SER A 134 -16.99 6.75 -11.33
C SER A 134 -17.54 7.27 -12.66
N GLY A 135 -18.79 7.75 -12.68
CA GLY A 135 -19.38 8.46 -13.82
C GLY A 135 -19.98 7.60 -14.94
N GLY A 136 -19.79 6.28 -14.92
CA GLY A 136 -20.35 5.36 -15.93
C GLY A 136 -21.47 4.48 -15.37
N ASN A 137 -22.61 5.08 -14.98
CA ASN A 137 -23.79 4.36 -14.48
C ASN A 137 -23.98 3.02 -15.22
N ALA A 138 -24.24 1.93 -14.46
CA ALA A 138 -24.26 0.53 -14.91
C ALA A 138 -22.89 -0.18 -15.13
N GLY A 139 -21.84 0.22 -14.39
CA GLY A 139 -20.57 -0.54 -14.33
C GLY A 139 -19.52 -0.14 -15.37
N THR A 140 -19.89 0.67 -16.36
CA THR A 140 -19.00 1.10 -17.45
C THR A 140 -17.93 2.12 -17.03
N GLY A 141 -18.02 2.64 -15.79
CA GLY A 141 -17.09 3.62 -15.25
C GLY A 141 -15.65 3.11 -15.10
N SER A 142 -14.74 4.05 -14.85
CA SER A 142 -13.30 3.80 -14.75
C SER A 142 -12.72 4.53 -13.53
N TYR A 143 -11.70 3.95 -12.91
CA TYR A 143 -10.97 4.59 -11.81
C TYR A 143 -9.60 5.10 -12.27
N PRO A 144 -9.00 6.07 -11.56
CA PRO A 144 -7.67 6.58 -11.92
C PRO A 144 -6.58 5.51 -11.95
N ASN A 145 -6.64 4.54 -11.03
CA ASN A 145 -5.72 3.42 -10.94
C ASN A 145 -6.34 2.27 -10.13
N LEU A 146 -5.66 1.13 -10.10
CA LEU A 146 -6.07 -0.08 -9.41
C LEU A 146 -6.14 0.08 -7.88
N MET A 147 -5.33 0.96 -7.27
CA MET A 147 -5.40 1.23 -5.83
C MET A 147 -6.75 1.88 -5.47
N VAL A 148 -7.14 2.92 -6.21
CA VAL A 148 -8.44 3.59 -6.05
C VAL A 148 -9.58 2.63 -6.36
N ALA A 149 -9.43 1.79 -7.39
CA ALA A 149 -10.43 0.80 -7.73
C ALA A 149 -10.69 -0.19 -6.58
N ALA A 150 -9.63 -0.74 -5.98
CA ALA A 150 -9.75 -1.68 -4.85
C ALA A 150 -10.42 -1.01 -3.65
N GLN A 151 -10.03 0.22 -3.32
CA GLN A 151 -10.66 1.01 -2.26
C GLN A 151 -12.16 1.21 -2.53
N LYS A 152 -12.53 1.58 -3.76
CA LYS A 152 -13.92 1.84 -4.12
C LYS A 152 -14.78 0.58 -4.10
N VAL A 153 -14.21 -0.59 -4.40
CA VAL A 153 -14.92 -1.88 -4.24
C VAL A 153 -15.26 -2.10 -2.78
N ALA A 154 -14.27 -1.97 -1.89
CA ALA A 154 -14.49 -2.14 -0.45
C ALA A 154 -15.51 -1.13 0.10
N GLU A 155 -15.41 0.15 -0.28
CA GLU A 155 -16.36 1.20 0.12
C GLU A 155 -17.78 0.90 -0.36
N ASN A 156 -17.96 0.48 -1.61
CA ASN A 156 -19.29 0.22 -2.16
C ASN A 156 -19.96 -1.00 -1.52
N LEU A 157 -19.21 -2.07 -1.27
CA LEU A 157 -19.69 -3.25 -0.55
C LEU A 157 -20.13 -2.91 0.88
N LYS A 158 -19.40 -2.03 1.58
CA LYS A 158 -19.77 -1.59 2.94
C LYS A 158 -20.99 -0.66 2.95
N ARG A 159 -21.01 0.30 2.03
CA ARG A 159 -21.98 1.42 2.04
C ARG A 159 -23.38 0.99 1.67
N LEU A 160 -23.52 0.07 0.73
CA LEU A 160 -24.82 -0.29 0.17
C LEU A 160 -25.38 -1.50 0.92
N GLY A 161 -26.50 -1.30 1.64
CA GLY A 161 -27.15 -2.35 2.45
C GLY A 161 -27.43 -3.65 1.67
N ALA A 162 -27.70 -3.50 0.38
CA ALA A 162 -27.86 -4.59 -0.58
C ALA A 162 -26.66 -5.57 -0.67
N PHE A 163 -25.46 -5.17 -0.26
CA PHE A 163 -24.24 -5.99 -0.28
C PHE A 163 -23.80 -6.48 1.10
N HIS A 164 -24.55 -6.17 2.16
CA HIS A 164 -24.21 -6.60 3.52
C HIS A 164 -24.07 -8.12 3.68
N PRO A 165 -24.86 -8.98 3.00
CA PRO A 165 -24.63 -10.42 3.04
C PRO A 165 -23.24 -10.83 2.53
N ILE A 166 -22.73 -10.18 1.47
CA ILE A 166 -21.38 -10.43 0.94
C ILE A 166 -20.35 -10.04 2.01
N VAL A 167 -20.49 -8.86 2.60
CA VAL A 167 -19.59 -8.37 3.65
C VAL A 167 -19.61 -9.30 4.86
N ALA A 168 -20.77 -9.76 5.31
CA ALA A 168 -20.90 -10.68 6.44
C ALA A 168 -20.17 -12.00 6.17
N ALA A 169 -20.32 -12.57 4.96
CA ALA A 169 -19.64 -13.79 4.56
C ALA A 169 -18.11 -13.60 4.48
N LEU A 170 -17.63 -12.48 3.94
CA LEU A 170 -16.19 -12.14 3.90
C LEU A 170 -15.61 -11.95 5.31
N VAL A 171 -16.31 -11.24 6.20
CA VAL A 171 -15.90 -11.05 7.60
C VAL A 171 -15.80 -12.39 8.33
N ALA A 172 -16.75 -13.28 8.11
CA ALA A 172 -16.74 -14.62 8.70
C ALA A 172 -15.71 -15.56 8.05
N SER A 173 -15.15 -15.22 6.88
CA SER A 173 -14.41 -16.16 6.03
C SER A 173 -15.20 -17.46 5.82
N SER A 174 -16.49 -17.32 5.52
CA SER A 174 -17.39 -18.45 5.23
C SER A 174 -16.89 -19.27 4.04
N SER A 175 -17.51 -20.41 3.76
CA SER A 175 -17.12 -21.24 2.62
C SER A 175 -17.19 -20.46 1.29
N THR A 176 -16.42 -20.88 0.28
CA THR A 176 -16.49 -20.24 -1.05
C THR A 176 -17.92 -20.21 -1.57
N SER A 177 -18.67 -21.29 -1.36
CA SER A 177 -20.08 -21.41 -1.78
C SER A 177 -20.97 -20.36 -1.11
N ASP A 178 -20.78 -20.06 0.17
CA ASP A 178 -21.62 -19.09 0.88
C ASP A 178 -21.33 -17.66 0.41
N ILE A 179 -20.06 -17.31 0.22
CA ILE A 179 -19.66 -15.98 -0.28
C ILE A 179 -20.13 -15.82 -1.73
N GLU A 180 -19.93 -16.83 -2.58
CA GLU A 180 -20.36 -16.82 -3.98
C GLU A 180 -21.88 -16.72 -4.08
N HIS A 181 -22.63 -17.46 -3.26
CA HIS A 181 -24.09 -17.36 -3.24
C HIS A 181 -24.57 -15.97 -2.77
N ALA A 182 -23.92 -15.37 -1.77
CA ALA A 182 -24.21 -13.99 -1.36
C ALA A 182 -23.95 -12.98 -2.50
N ILE A 183 -22.92 -13.22 -3.32
CA ILE A 183 -22.66 -12.43 -4.53
C ILE A 183 -23.79 -12.62 -5.54
N TRP A 184 -24.15 -13.86 -5.90
CA TRP A 184 -25.17 -14.15 -6.91
C TRP A 184 -26.55 -13.62 -6.53
N ALA A 185 -26.89 -13.67 -5.24
CA ALA A 185 -28.14 -13.17 -4.70
C ALA A 185 -28.17 -11.63 -4.58
N SER A 186 -27.03 -10.96 -4.73
CA SER A 186 -26.96 -9.50 -4.59
C SER A 186 -27.63 -8.78 -5.78
N PRO A 187 -28.18 -7.57 -5.57
CA PRO A 187 -28.75 -6.76 -6.65
C PRO A 187 -27.76 -6.40 -7.78
N TRP A 188 -26.45 -6.49 -7.52
CA TRP A 188 -25.41 -6.34 -8.55
C TRP A 188 -25.44 -7.48 -9.56
N ALA A 189 -25.61 -8.69 -9.05
CA ALA A 189 -25.47 -9.92 -9.81
C ALA A 189 -26.81 -10.48 -10.32
N ALA A 190 -27.93 -9.83 -10.00
CA ALA A 190 -29.28 -10.33 -10.29
C ALA A 190 -29.38 -10.76 -11.77
N SER A 191 -29.55 -12.06 -11.99
CA SER A 191 -29.53 -12.75 -13.30
C SER A 191 -28.21 -12.77 -14.09
N HIS A 192 -27.20 -11.98 -13.71
CA HIS A 192 -25.91 -11.87 -14.43
C HIS A 192 -25.11 -13.19 -14.42
N TYR A 193 -25.13 -13.93 -13.31
CA TYR A 193 -24.46 -15.22 -13.19
C TYR A 193 -25.41 -16.43 -13.24
N ALA A 194 -26.67 -16.22 -13.63
CA ALA A 194 -27.71 -17.26 -13.64
C ALA A 194 -27.76 -18.07 -12.33
N ASN A 195 -27.72 -17.38 -11.18
CA ASN A 195 -27.66 -17.98 -9.85
C ASN A 195 -26.52 -19.02 -9.66
N GLY A 196 -25.34 -18.70 -10.21
CA GLY A 196 -24.14 -19.55 -10.13
C GLY A 196 -23.96 -20.51 -11.30
N THR A 197 -24.96 -20.69 -12.17
CA THR A 197 -24.86 -21.60 -13.32
C THR A 197 -23.80 -21.18 -14.34
N HIS A 198 -23.49 -19.88 -14.42
CA HIS A 198 -22.41 -19.34 -15.26
C HIS A 198 -21.11 -19.11 -14.47
N TRP A 199 -21.07 -19.50 -13.19
CA TRP A 199 -19.88 -19.34 -12.38
C TRP A 199 -18.83 -20.40 -12.73
N ALA A 200 -17.60 -19.97 -12.92
CA ALA A 200 -16.49 -20.83 -13.29
C ALA A 200 -15.72 -21.25 -12.03
N TYR A 201 -15.32 -22.52 -11.97
CA TYR A 201 -14.59 -23.06 -10.81
C TYR A 201 -13.15 -23.47 -11.12
N PHE A 202 -12.74 -23.40 -12.39
CA PHE A 202 -11.34 -23.64 -12.75
C PHE A 202 -10.41 -22.61 -12.08
N PRO A 203 -9.14 -22.95 -11.82
CA PRO A 203 -8.19 -22.03 -11.22
C PRO A 203 -8.09 -20.72 -12.00
N VAL A 204 -8.10 -19.59 -11.29
CA VAL A 204 -7.89 -18.27 -11.92
C VAL A 204 -6.38 -18.08 -12.09
N PRO A 205 -5.87 -17.87 -13.31
CA PRO A 205 -4.46 -17.56 -13.51
C PRO A 205 -4.07 -16.30 -12.74
N ILE A 206 -2.91 -16.32 -12.09
CA ILE A 206 -2.34 -15.13 -11.47
C ILE A 206 -1.58 -14.34 -12.53
N VAL A 207 -2.04 -13.12 -12.80
CA VAL A 207 -1.54 -12.30 -13.92
C VAL A 207 -1.15 -10.92 -13.39
N LYS A 208 0.06 -10.48 -13.73
CA LYS A 208 0.56 -9.14 -13.40
C LYS A 208 -0.05 -8.10 -14.36
N ALA A 209 -0.58 -7.02 -13.81
CA ALA A 209 -0.99 -5.86 -14.60
C ALA A 209 0.21 -4.95 -14.93
N PRO A 210 0.15 -4.15 -16.00
CA PRO A 210 1.17 -3.15 -16.30
C PRO A 210 1.37 -2.17 -15.14
N ALA A 211 2.60 -1.74 -14.90
CA ALA A 211 2.91 -0.79 -13.82
C ALA A 211 2.08 0.50 -13.88
N SER A 212 1.77 0.98 -15.09
CA SER A 212 0.94 2.17 -15.32
C SER A 212 -0.50 2.05 -14.82
N ALA A 213 -1.02 0.84 -14.58
CA ALA A 213 -2.36 0.64 -14.04
C ALA A 213 -2.43 0.91 -12.51
N TRP A 214 -1.27 0.94 -11.83
CA TRP A 214 -1.19 1.00 -10.37
C TRP A 214 -1.05 2.41 -9.80
N GLY A 215 -0.83 3.41 -10.66
CA GLY A 215 -0.65 4.82 -10.26
C GLY A 215 0.79 5.18 -9.95
#